data_AF-A0ABD5SNG9-F1
#
_entry.id   AF-A0ABD5SNG9-F1
#
_cell.length_a   1.000
_cell.length_b   1.000
_cell.length_c   1.000
_cell.angle_alpha   90.00
_cell.angle_beta   90.00
_cell.angle_gamma   90.00
#
_symmetry.space_group_name_H-M   'P 1'
#
loop_
_entity.id
_entity.type
_entity.pdbx_description
1 polymer ?
#
loop_
_entity_poly.entity_id
_entity_poly.type
_entity_poly.pdbx_seq_one_letter_code
_entity_poly.pdbx_strand_id
1 'polypeptide(L)' 'MKGFVLGGVSSGVGKTVATLSIIRALEDAGHEVQPAKAGPDFIDPSHHEAIAGRPSRTLDLWLCSADGLRR' A
#
# COMPACT_ATOMS: atom_id res chain seq x y z
N MET A 1 -4.81 -3.45 -15.96
CA MET A 1 -4.24 -3.62 -14.61
C MET A 1 -5.34 -4.12 -13.69
N LYS A 2 -5.09 -5.13 -12.86
CA LYS A 2 -6.01 -5.56 -11.79
C LYS A 2 -5.56 -4.89 -10.50
N GLY A 3 -6.49 -4.43 -9.68
CA GLY A 3 -6.16 -3.73 -8.43
C GLY A 3 -7.29 -3.88 -7.42
N PHE A 4 -6.92 -3.80 -6.14
CA PHE A 4 -7.84 -3.80 -5.01
C PHE A 4 -7.66 -2.50 -4.23
N VAL A 5 -8.76 -1.92 -3.78
CA VAL A 5 -8.74 -0.79 -2.84
C VAL A 5 -9.31 -1.27 -1.53
N LEU A 6 -8.50 -1.24 -0.48
CA LEU A 6 -8.94 -1.57 0.86
C LEU A 6 -9.28 -0.30 1.64
N GLY A 7 -10.56 -0.12 1.92
CA GLY A 7 -11.07 0.93 2.81
C GLY A 7 -11.41 0.38 4.20
N GLY A 8 -11.79 1.27 5.10
CA GLY A 8 -12.35 0.89 6.41
C GLY A 8 -13.15 2.04 7.01
N VAL A 9 -14.08 1.69 7.89
CA VAL A 9 -15.11 2.62 8.40
C VAL A 9 -14.59 3.64 9.43
N SER A 10 -13.42 3.38 10.02
CA SER A 10 -12.82 4.23 11.04
C SER A 10 -11.30 4.02 11.14
N SER A 11 -10.64 4.84 11.96
CA SER A 11 -9.26 4.57 12.39
C SER A 11 -9.21 3.36 13.34
N GLY A 12 -8.10 2.61 13.33
CA GLY A 12 -7.91 1.46 14.21
C GLY A 12 -8.66 0.17 13.84
N VAL A 13 -9.52 0.18 12.81
CA VAL A 13 -10.29 -1.02 12.37
C VAL A 13 -9.45 -2.13 11.71
N GLY A 14 -8.12 -1.99 11.67
CA GLY A 14 -7.22 -3.04 11.15
C GLY A 14 -6.90 -2.98 9.65
N LYS A 15 -7.15 -1.86 8.97
CA LYS A 15 -6.83 -1.67 7.54
C LYS A 15 -5.39 -2.02 7.21
N THR A 16 -4.43 -1.53 7.98
CA THR A 16 -3.00 -1.79 7.77
C THR A 16 -2.70 -3.29 7.80
N VAL A 17 -3.14 -4.00 8.84
CA VAL A 17 -2.92 -5.45 8.96
C VAL A 17 -3.56 -6.20 7.79
N ALA A 18 -4.80 -5.87 7.44
CA ALA A 18 -5.48 -6.50 6.32
C ALA A 18 -4.80 -6.23 4.97
N THR A 19 -4.30 -5.01 4.73
CA THR A 19 -3.51 -4.68 3.52
C THR A 19 -2.24 -5.53 3.46
N LEU A 20 -1.50 -5.61 4.56
CA LEU A 20 -0.26 -6.40 4.64
C LEU A 20 -0.52 -7.89 4.39
N SER A 21 -1.59 -8.45 4.95
CA SER A 21 -2.00 -9.84 4.71
C SER A 21 -2.37 -10.10 3.25
N ILE A 22 -3.07 -9.15 2.60
CA ILE A 22 -3.44 -9.28 1.18
C ILE A 22 -2.21 -9.21 0.28
N ILE A 23 -1.28 -8.27 0.54
CA ILE A 23 -0.02 -8.17 -0.20
C ILE A 23 0.70 -9.51 -0.12
N ARG A 24 0.92 -10.03 1.09
CA ARG A 24 1.63 -11.29 1.29
C ARG A 24 0.93 -12.47 0.62
N ALA A 25 -0.39 -12.57 0.74
CA ALA A 25 -1.15 -13.66 0.14
C ALA A 25 -1.10 -13.64 -1.39
N LEU A 26 -1.12 -12.46 -2.01
CA LEU A 26 -0.98 -12.31 -3.45
C LEU A 26 0.43 -12.67 -3.93
N GLU A 27 1.47 -12.28 -3.19
CA GLU A 27 2.85 -12.68 -3.49
C GLU A 27 3.04 -14.20 -3.36
N ASP A 28 2.51 -14.81 -2.30
CA ASP A 28 2.52 -16.27 -2.12
C ASP A 28 1.75 -17.00 -3.24
N ALA A 29 0.76 -16.34 -3.85
CA ALA A 29 0.05 -16.82 -5.04
C ALA A 29 0.79 -16.55 -6.37
N GLY A 30 2.01 -16.00 -6.33
CA GLY A 30 2.85 -15.76 -7.51
C GLY A 30 2.53 -14.45 -8.25
N HIS A 31 1.80 -13.52 -7.61
CA HIS A 31 1.53 -12.21 -8.19
C HIS A 31 2.56 -11.18 -7.76
N GLU A 32 2.95 -10.33 -8.72
CA GLU A 32 3.73 -9.14 -8.43
C GLU A 32 2.82 -8.02 -7.91
N VAL A 33 2.97 -7.64 -6.64
CA VAL A 33 2.13 -6.64 -5.98
C VAL A 33 2.84 -5.29 -5.87
N GLN A 34 2.23 -4.22 -6.41
CA GLN A 34 2.68 -2.86 -6.16
C GLN A 34 1.82 -2.21 -5.06
N PRO A 35 2.34 -2.05 -3.83
CA PRO A 35 1.60 -1.38 -2.78
C PRO A 35 1.46 0.12 -3.06
N ALA A 36 0.35 0.69 -2.58
CA ALA A 36 0.10 2.12 -2.63
C ALA A 36 -0.66 2.57 -1.36
N LYS A 37 -0.42 3.79 -0.92
CA LYS A 37 -1.09 4.40 0.24
C LYS A 37 -1.66 5.77 -0.14
N ALA A 38 -2.89 6.03 0.27
CA ALA A 38 -3.48 7.37 0.21
C ALA A 38 -3.33 8.09 1.56
N GLY A 39 -3.04 9.40 1.51
CA GLY A 39 -2.91 10.28 2.68
C GLY A 39 -1.49 10.37 3.26
N PRO A 40 -1.28 11.29 4.22
CA PRO A 40 0.04 11.73 4.72
C PRO A 40 0.77 10.73 5.64
N ASP A 41 0.50 9.44 5.52
CA ASP A 41 1.06 8.42 6.43
C ASP A 41 2.39 7.87 5.92
N PHE A 42 3.40 7.86 6.79
CA PHE A 42 4.74 7.34 6.51
C PHE A 42 5.00 5.94 7.10
N ILE A 43 4.16 5.51 8.06
CA ILE A 43 4.32 4.23 8.74
C ILE A 43 3.83 3.09 7.84
N ASP A 44 2.63 3.23 7.27
CA ASP A 44 2.07 2.24 6.34
C ASP A 44 3.01 1.95 5.14
N PRO A 45 3.56 2.96 4.42
CA PRO A 45 4.56 2.73 3.38
C PRO A 45 5.77 1.90 3.81
N SER A 46 6.26 2.09 5.04
CA SER A 46 7.40 1.34 5.57
C SER A 46 7.06 -0.13 5.79
N HIS A 47 5.84 -0.42 6.30
CA HIS A 47 5.37 -1.80 6.42
C HIS A 47 5.10 -2.46 5.06
N HIS A 48 4.52 -1.71 4.11
CA HIS A 48 4.31 -2.17 2.75
C HIS A 48 5.64 -2.59 2.10
N GLU A 49 6.67 -1.75 2.21
CA GLU A 49 7.99 -2.02 1.62
C GLU A 49 8.67 -3.23 2.26
N ALA A 50 8.56 -3.36 3.58
CA ALA A 50 9.11 -4.50 4.31
C ALA A 50 8.51 -5.85 3.86
N ILE A 51 7.22 -5.88 3.45
CA ILE A 51 6.57 -7.11 2.96
C ILE A 51 6.76 -7.28 1.45
N ALA A 52 6.51 -6.23 0.67
CA ALA A 52 6.48 -6.32 -0.79
C ALA A 52 7.88 -6.28 -1.44
N GLY A 53 8.92 -6.01 -0.65
CA GLY A 53 10.30 -5.86 -1.13
C GLY A 53 10.51 -4.67 -2.10
N ARG A 54 9.54 -3.75 -2.18
CA ARG A 54 9.57 -2.57 -3.05
C ARG A 54 8.84 -1.39 -2.43
N PRO A 55 9.21 -0.15 -2.76
CA PRO A 55 8.59 1.03 -2.17
C PRO A 55 7.08 1.09 -2.42
N SER A 56 6.33 1.49 -1.39
CA SER A 56 4.93 1.87 -1.58
C SER A 56 4.83 3.17 -2.38
N ARG A 57 3.92 3.19 -3.34
CA ARG A 57 3.53 4.42 -4.03
C ARG A 57 2.67 5.28 -3.12
N THR A 58 2.74 6.59 -3.30
CA THR A 58 1.76 7.50 -2.74
C THR A 58 0.67 7.80 -3.77
N LEU A 59 -0.57 7.75 -3.33
CA LEU A 59 -1.72 8.25 -4.09
C LEU A 59 -2.03 9.72 -3.73
N ASP A 60 -1.27 10.30 -2.81
CA ASP A 60 -1.38 11.70 -2.41
C ASP A 60 -0.41 12.57 -3.23
N LEU A 61 -0.90 13.06 -4.35
CA LEU A 61 -0.15 13.91 -5.27
C LEU A 61 0.18 15.28 -4.68
N TRP A 62 -0.59 15.75 -3.70
CA TRP A 62 -0.36 17.06 -3.09
C TRP A 62 0.91 17.05 -2.24
N LEU A 63 1.18 15.94 -1.57
CA LEU A 63 2.34 15.79 -0.69
C LEU A 63 3.63 15.39 -1.41
N CYS A 64 3.54 14.56 -2.46
CA CYS A 64 4.73 13.94 -3.06
C CYS A 64 4.83 14.09 -4.58
N SER A 65 3.97 14.93 -5.18
CA SER A 65 3.89 15.13 -6.64
C SER A 65 3.66 13.81 -7.41
N ALA A 66 3.78 13.86 -8.74
CA ALA A 66 3.65 12.67 -9.58
C ALA A 66 4.81 11.68 -9.39
N ASP A 67 5.94 12.10 -8.83
CA ASP A 67 7.11 11.24 -8.66
C ASP A 67 6.86 10.15 -7.62
N GLY A 68 6.20 10.47 -6.51
CA GLY A 68 5.81 9.47 -5.52
C GLY A 68 4.81 8.43 -6.04
N LEU A 69 4.00 8.78 -7.05
CA LEU A 69 3.07 7.86 -7.70
C LEU A 69 3.78 6.89 -8.66
N ARG A 70 4.93 7.30 -9.21
CA ARG A 70 5.69 6.53 -10.21
C ARG A 70 6.78 5.64 -9.59
N ARG A 71 6.97 5.72 -8.28
CA ARG A 71 8.00 4.98 -7.54
C ARG A 71 7.84 3.46 -7.66
#